data_AF-A0A2J6RS20-F1
#
_entry.id   AF-A0A2J6RS20-F1
#
_cell.length_a   1.000
_cell.length_b   1.000
_cell.length_c   1.000
_cell.angle_alpha   90.00
_cell.angle_beta   90.00
_cell.angle_gamma   90.00
#
_symmetry.space_group_name_H-M   'P 1'
#
loop_
_entity.id
_entity.type
_entity.pdbx_description
1 polymer ?
#
loop_
_entity_poly.entity_id
_entity_poly.type
_entity_poly.pdbx_seq_one_letter_code
_entity_poly.pdbx_strand_id
1 'polypeptide(L)'
;MMSASLFSTLPPEIICRVFESADDFSVVAALAQTARIFYQTWRENPTSICRAVAPRVISNLNDAERLLDMQEAAGSVSQSQEGPEQNSIIRAKRLLFNARCASAAGACWVNLLQIHETFDRGEHRGEDPHMRPSELARFEHAFYCVWTIGVMGSAPHLQDQASAFLDECSPRELCRLEELAVWATSYNNNDFGSSGLDLEDEVWKAGCDLVSKRWMAYRDGKQIAAPDYTPLYFFAFFDHTQRFIDMIEDE
;
A
#
# COMPACT_ATOMS: atom_id res chain seq x y z
N MET A 1 -25.45 -40.86 -18.84
CA MET A 1 -25.05 -39.62 -19.53
C MET A 1 -24.40 -38.72 -18.49
N MET A 2 -23.11 -38.39 -18.62
CA MET A 2 -22.53 -37.33 -17.81
C MET A 2 -23.13 -36.01 -18.30
N SER A 3 -23.79 -35.29 -17.40
CA SER A 3 -24.31 -33.94 -17.67
C SER A 3 -23.12 -33.07 -18.08
N ALA A 4 -23.06 -32.65 -19.34
CA ALA A 4 -22.09 -31.67 -19.76
C ALA A 4 -22.37 -30.39 -18.95
N SER A 5 -21.37 -29.95 -18.20
CA SER A 5 -21.46 -28.70 -17.43
C SER A 5 -21.87 -27.57 -18.36
N LEU A 6 -23.02 -26.92 -18.11
CA LEU A 6 -23.51 -25.78 -18.90
C LEU A 6 -22.50 -24.62 -18.94
N PHE A 7 -21.54 -24.61 -18.01
CA PHE A 7 -20.47 -23.62 -17.98
C PHE A 7 -19.51 -23.76 -19.16
N SER A 8 -19.30 -24.94 -19.73
CA SER A 8 -18.38 -25.11 -20.87
C SER A 8 -18.88 -24.50 -22.18
N THR A 9 -20.15 -24.10 -22.24
CA THR A 9 -20.76 -23.44 -23.40
C THR A 9 -20.94 -21.93 -23.20
N LEU A 10 -20.56 -21.38 -22.04
CA LEU A 10 -20.67 -19.95 -21.80
C LEU A 10 -19.61 -19.18 -22.60
N PRO A 11 -19.97 -18.03 -23.20
CA PRO A 11 -18.99 -17.13 -23.80
C PRO A 11 -17.99 -16.63 -22.74
N PRO A 12 -16.70 -16.47 -23.09
CA PRO A 12 -15.68 -15.92 -22.19
C PRO A 12 -16.08 -14.57 -21.58
N GLU A 13 -16.81 -13.72 -22.31
CA GLU A 13 -17.27 -12.42 -21.85
C GLU A 13 -18.25 -12.53 -20.67
N ILE A 14 -19.10 -13.57 -20.67
CA ILE A 14 -20.03 -13.82 -19.56
C ILE A 14 -19.26 -14.33 -18.34
N ILE A 15 -18.27 -15.19 -18.55
CA ILE A 15 -17.41 -15.69 -17.48
C ILE A 15 -16.58 -14.54 -16.87
N CYS A 16 -16.06 -13.62 -17.71
CA CYS A 16 -15.42 -12.39 -17.25
C CYS A 16 -16.35 -11.58 -16.38
N ARG A 17 -17.60 -11.35 -16.78
CA ARG A 17 -18.57 -10.62 -15.94
C ARG A 17 -18.85 -11.29 -14.59
N VAL A 18 -18.85 -12.62 -14.55
CA VAL A 18 -18.98 -13.37 -13.29
C VAL A 18 -17.79 -13.09 -12.38
N PHE A 19 -16.56 -13.15 -12.93
CA PHE A 19 -15.35 -12.79 -12.17
C PHE A 19 -15.34 -11.31 -11.76
N GLU A 20 -15.71 -10.39 -12.65
CA GLU A 20 -15.76 -8.95 -12.41
C GLU A 20 -16.82 -8.56 -11.38
N SER A 21 -17.81 -9.43 -11.11
CA SER A 21 -18.83 -9.26 -10.08
C SER A 21 -18.46 -9.93 -8.75
N ALA A 22 -17.27 -10.56 -8.66
CA ALA A 22 -16.81 -11.15 -7.41
C ALA A 22 -16.59 -10.07 -6.34
N ASP A 23 -16.96 -10.41 -5.10
CA ASP A 23 -16.77 -9.54 -3.94
C ASP A 23 -15.30 -9.35 -3.62
N ASP A 24 -14.50 -10.41 -3.76
CA ASP A 24 -13.05 -10.37 -3.52
C ASP A 24 -12.24 -11.40 -4.35
N PHE A 25 -10.91 -11.39 -4.17
CA PHE A 25 -10.01 -12.32 -4.83
C PHE A 25 -10.11 -13.77 -4.34
N SER A 26 -10.68 -14.02 -3.15
CA SER A 26 -10.93 -15.38 -2.68
C SER A 26 -12.06 -16.02 -3.49
N VAL A 27 -13.10 -15.25 -3.82
CA VAL A 27 -14.19 -15.66 -4.70
C VAL A 27 -13.68 -15.89 -6.11
N VAL A 28 -12.81 -15.02 -6.64
CA VAL A 28 -12.14 -15.24 -7.94
C VAL A 28 -11.34 -16.54 -7.92
N ALA A 29 -10.56 -16.80 -6.88
CA ALA A 29 -9.77 -18.02 -6.77
C ALA A 29 -10.66 -19.27 -6.70
N ALA A 30 -11.75 -19.22 -5.92
CA ALA A 30 -12.72 -20.30 -5.83
C ALA A 30 -13.38 -20.57 -7.18
N LEU A 31 -13.86 -19.53 -7.88
CA LEU A 31 -14.44 -19.62 -9.21
C LEU A 31 -13.48 -20.24 -10.22
N ALA A 32 -12.21 -19.78 -10.25
CA ALA A 32 -11.19 -20.33 -11.13
C ALA A 32 -10.91 -21.82 -10.88
N GLN A 33 -11.11 -22.33 -9.67
CA GLN A 33 -10.95 -23.74 -9.34
C GLN A 33 -12.17 -24.62 -9.69
N THR A 34 -13.34 -24.02 -9.94
CA THR A 34 -14.58 -24.79 -10.18
C THR A 34 -14.62 -25.53 -11.51
N ALA A 35 -14.03 -24.97 -12.57
CA ALA A 35 -13.98 -25.62 -13.88
C ALA A 35 -12.85 -25.08 -14.75
N ARG A 36 -12.40 -25.90 -15.71
CA ARG A 36 -11.31 -25.56 -16.64
C ARG A 36 -11.58 -24.29 -17.43
N ILE A 37 -12.83 -24.03 -17.81
CA ILE A 37 -13.19 -22.82 -18.56
C ILE A 37 -13.04 -21.55 -17.75
N PHE A 38 -13.41 -21.56 -16.46
CA PHE A 38 -13.18 -20.43 -15.55
C PHE A 38 -11.68 -20.18 -15.34
N TYR A 39 -10.90 -21.24 -15.13
CA TYR A 39 -9.45 -21.11 -15.03
C TYR A 39 -8.83 -20.49 -16.29
N GLN A 40 -9.30 -20.92 -17.46
CA GLN A 40 -8.79 -20.43 -18.74
C GLN A 40 -9.17 -18.97 -18.98
N THR A 41 -10.43 -18.59 -18.75
CA THR A 41 -10.86 -17.18 -18.85
C THR A 41 -10.11 -16.27 -17.88
N TRP A 42 -9.89 -16.73 -16.63
CA TRP A 42 -9.05 -16.01 -15.67
C TRP A 42 -7.62 -15.79 -16.19
N ARG A 43 -7.00 -16.83 -16.77
CA ARG A 43 -5.66 -16.73 -17.35
C ARG A 43 -5.57 -15.80 -18.56
N GLU A 44 -6.63 -15.75 -19.36
CA GLU A 44 -6.69 -14.94 -20.59
C GLU A 44 -7.06 -13.47 -20.31
N ASN A 45 -7.79 -13.18 -19.21
CA ASN A 45 -8.29 -11.84 -18.89
C ASN A 45 -7.91 -11.33 -17.48
N PRO A 46 -6.67 -11.54 -17.00
CA PRO A 46 -6.31 -11.25 -15.61
C PRO A 46 -6.40 -9.75 -15.31
N THR A 47 -6.01 -8.89 -16.25
CA THR A 47 -6.01 -7.44 -16.05
C THR A 47 -7.41 -6.87 -15.89
N SER A 48 -8.38 -7.28 -16.73
CA SER A 48 -9.78 -6.81 -16.62
C SER A 48 -10.39 -7.22 -15.29
N ILE A 49 -10.23 -8.49 -14.93
CA ILE A 49 -10.77 -9.06 -13.69
C ILE A 49 -10.14 -8.39 -12.47
N CYS A 50 -8.80 -8.25 -12.44
CA CYS A 50 -8.11 -7.55 -11.36
C CYS A 50 -8.58 -6.11 -11.21
N ARG A 51 -8.73 -5.35 -12.30
CA ARG A 51 -9.22 -3.96 -12.26
C ARG A 51 -10.66 -3.84 -11.76
N ALA A 52 -11.50 -4.84 -12.03
CA ALA A 52 -12.88 -4.82 -11.56
C ALA A 52 -12.99 -5.17 -10.07
N VAL A 53 -12.23 -6.16 -9.61
CA VAL A 53 -12.32 -6.70 -8.24
C VAL A 53 -11.48 -5.87 -7.26
N ALA A 54 -10.27 -5.46 -7.64
CA ALA A 54 -9.34 -4.78 -6.73
C ALA A 54 -9.92 -3.55 -6.02
N PRO A 55 -10.66 -2.63 -6.67
CA PRO A 55 -11.19 -1.43 -6.01
C PRO A 55 -12.18 -1.73 -4.88
N ARG A 56 -12.78 -2.93 -4.84
CA ARG A 56 -13.76 -3.32 -3.81
C ARG A 56 -13.10 -3.87 -2.55
N VAL A 57 -11.89 -4.37 -2.68
CA VAL A 57 -11.17 -5.09 -1.62
C VAL A 57 -9.96 -4.28 -1.12
N ILE A 58 -9.45 -3.39 -1.97
CA ILE A 58 -8.20 -2.68 -1.76
C ILE A 58 -8.51 -1.19 -1.74
N SER A 59 -8.60 -0.61 -0.54
CA SER A 59 -8.82 0.83 -0.32
C SER A 59 -7.70 1.71 -0.87
N ASN A 60 -6.50 1.16 -1.03
CA ASN A 60 -5.27 1.86 -1.39
C ASN A 60 -4.80 1.59 -2.83
N LEU A 61 -5.69 1.10 -3.70
CA LEU A 61 -5.32 0.63 -5.04
C LEU A 61 -4.61 1.70 -5.88
N ASN A 62 -5.05 2.96 -5.80
CA ASN A 62 -4.43 4.06 -6.55
C ASN A 62 -2.96 4.27 -6.16
N ASP A 63 -2.62 4.14 -4.88
CA ASP A 63 -1.25 4.29 -4.40
C ASP A 63 -0.40 3.07 -4.79
N ALA A 64 -0.99 1.87 -4.76
CA ALA A 64 -0.33 0.65 -5.26
C ALA A 64 -0.06 0.70 -6.79
N GLU A 65 -0.96 1.31 -7.57
CA GLU A 65 -0.77 1.55 -9.00
C GLU A 65 0.36 2.55 -9.28
N ARG A 66 0.43 3.65 -8.52
CA ARG A 66 1.54 4.61 -8.63
C ARG A 66 2.90 3.97 -8.33
N LEU A 67 2.98 3.15 -7.30
CA LEU A 67 4.19 2.40 -6.97
C LEU A 67 4.58 1.46 -8.13
N LEU A 68 3.61 0.77 -8.72
CA LEU A 68 3.85 -0.13 -9.85
C LEU A 68 4.39 0.62 -11.08
N ASP A 69 3.83 1.80 -11.38
CA ASP A 69 4.30 2.63 -12.48
C ASP A 69 5.75 3.08 -12.27
N MET A 70 6.12 3.45 -11.04
CA MET A 70 7.49 3.82 -10.72
C MET A 70 8.44 2.62 -10.74
N GLN A 71 8.00 1.44 -10.30
CA GLN A 71 8.78 0.20 -10.40
C GLN A 71 9.05 -0.17 -11.87
N GLU A 72 8.07 0.01 -12.75
CA GLU A 72 8.25 -0.21 -14.19
C GLU A 72 9.16 0.84 -14.82
N ALA A 73 9.01 2.12 -14.46
CA ALA A 73 9.90 3.18 -14.91
C ALA A 73 11.36 2.94 -14.47
N ALA A 74 11.58 2.49 -13.24
CA ALA A 74 12.89 2.14 -12.72
C ALA A 74 13.48 0.91 -13.43
N GLY A 75 12.66 -0.11 -13.73
CA GLY A 75 13.07 -1.34 -14.40
C GLY A 75 13.21 -1.25 -15.94
N SER A 76 12.66 -0.20 -16.56
CA SER A 76 12.62 -0.02 -18.02
C SER A 76 13.98 0.07 -18.71
N VAL A 77 15.06 0.29 -17.96
CA VAL A 77 16.45 0.30 -18.47
C VAL A 77 16.95 -1.12 -18.79
N SER A 78 16.27 -2.16 -18.30
CA SER A 78 16.80 -3.54 -18.28
C SER A 78 15.94 -4.60 -19.01
N GLN A 79 14.84 -4.25 -19.67
CA GLN A 79 13.97 -5.29 -20.27
C GLN A 79 14.14 -5.52 -21.77
N SER A 80 14.62 -6.74 -22.05
CA SER A 80 14.48 -7.54 -23.25
C SER A 80 13.02 -7.84 -23.63
N GLN A 81 12.81 -8.14 -24.91
CA GLN A 81 11.53 -8.43 -25.59
C GLN A 81 10.72 -9.59 -24.96
N GLU A 82 9.91 -9.32 -23.92
CA GLU A 82 8.81 -10.22 -23.53
C GLU A 82 7.49 -9.78 -24.17
N GLY A 83 6.63 -10.76 -24.52
CA GLY A 83 5.39 -10.53 -25.26
C GLY A 83 4.32 -9.75 -24.47
N PRO A 84 3.39 -9.06 -25.15
CA PRO A 84 2.42 -8.15 -24.51
C PRO A 84 1.54 -8.81 -23.44
N GLU A 85 1.14 -10.05 -23.64
CA GLU A 85 0.29 -10.80 -22.70
C GLU A 85 1.04 -11.24 -21.43
N GLN A 86 2.33 -11.55 -21.55
CA GLN A 86 3.14 -11.93 -20.40
C GLN A 86 3.40 -10.72 -19.50
N ASN A 87 3.64 -9.56 -20.11
CA ASN A 87 3.80 -8.29 -19.41
C ASN A 87 2.53 -7.88 -18.65
N SER A 88 1.34 -8.07 -19.24
CA SER A 88 0.07 -7.72 -18.56
C SER A 88 -0.22 -8.62 -17.34
N ILE A 89 0.10 -9.91 -17.42
CA ILE A 89 0.02 -10.85 -16.29
C ILE A 89 1.00 -10.46 -15.18
N ILE A 90 2.25 -10.16 -15.52
CA ILE A 90 3.28 -9.79 -14.56
C ILE A 90 2.89 -8.48 -13.85
N ARG A 91 2.43 -7.48 -14.60
CA ARG A 91 1.95 -6.21 -14.05
C ARG A 91 0.79 -6.40 -13.09
N ALA A 92 -0.23 -7.17 -13.45
CA ALA A 92 -1.37 -7.46 -12.57
C ALA A 92 -0.95 -8.19 -11.28
N LYS A 93 -0.01 -9.14 -11.36
CA LYS A 93 0.54 -9.82 -10.18
C LYS A 93 1.28 -8.85 -9.25
N ARG A 94 2.11 -7.97 -9.82
CA ARG A 94 2.84 -6.95 -9.04
C ARG A 94 1.88 -5.96 -8.39
N LEU A 95 0.83 -5.52 -9.07
CA LEU A 95 -0.19 -4.66 -8.48
C LEU A 95 -0.82 -5.29 -7.23
N LEU A 96 -1.26 -6.54 -7.34
CA LEU A 96 -1.87 -7.25 -6.21
C LEU A 96 -0.90 -7.51 -5.07
N PHE A 97 0.36 -7.78 -5.41
CA PHE A 97 1.43 -7.91 -4.43
C PHE A 97 1.63 -6.60 -3.67
N ASN A 98 1.82 -5.48 -4.39
CA ASN A 98 1.97 -4.15 -3.81
C ASN A 98 0.77 -3.82 -2.91
N ALA A 99 -0.46 -4.07 -3.37
CA ALA A 99 -1.69 -3.85 -2.59
C ALA A 99 -1.72 -4.63 -1.25
N ARG A 100 -1.22 -5.86 -1.23
CA ARG A 100 -1.19 -6.70 -0.02
C ARG A 100 -0.13 -6.25 0.98
N CYS A 101 0.95 -5.66 0.49
CA CYS A 101 2.09 -5.25 1.30
C CYS A 101 1.69 -4.21 2.36
N ALA A 102 0.99 -3.14 1.99
CA ALA A 102 0.56 -2.13 2.95
C ALA A 102 -0.47 -2.66 3.94
N SER A 103 -1.36 -3.55 3.50
CA SER A 103 -2.34 -4.19 4.39
C SER A 103 -1.66 -5.08 5.44
N ALA A 104 -0.65 -5.87 5.04
CA ALA A 104 0.15 -6.66 5.96
C ALA A 104 0.92 -5.76 6.96
N ALA A 105 1.56 -4.70 6.45
CA ALA A 105 2.25 -3.71 7.28
C ALA A 105 1.30 -3.04 8.27
N GLY A 106 0.09 -2.68 7.83
CA GLY A 106 -0.96 -2.09 8.65
C GLY A 106 -1.43 -3.02 9.76
N ALA A 107 -1.60 -4.32 9.49
CA ALA A 107 -1.94 -5.31 10.52
C ALA A 107 -0.84 -5.43 11.59
N CYS A 108 0.43 -5.48 11.18
CA CYS A 108 1.57 -5.47 12.10
C CYS A 108 1.63 -4.18 12.91
N TRP A 109 1.41 -3.04 12.27
CA TRP A 109 1.35 -1.74 12.94
C TRP A 109 0.23 -1.71 13.99
N VAL A 110 -1.00 -2.12 13.64
CA VAL A 110 -2.14 -2.25 14.57
C VAL A 110 -1.79 -3.14 15.77
N ASN A 111 -1.16 -4.29 15.52
CA ASN A 111 -0.74 -5.23 16.56
C ASN A 111 0.34 -4.64 17.48
N LEU A 112 1.35 -3.97 16.92
CA LEU A 112 2.42 -3.31 17.67
C LEU A 112 1.86 -2.25 18.60
N LEU A 113 0.89 -1.48 18.10
CA LEU A 113 0.36 -0.34 18.84
C LEU A 113 -0.57 -0.76 19.98
N GLN A 114 -1.18 -1.94 19.89
CA GLN A 114 -2.13 -2.47 20.86
C GLN A 114 -3.14 -1.41 21.33
N ILE A 115 -3.64 -0.57 20.42
CA ILE A 115 -4.46 0.61 20.77
C ILE A 115 -5.66 0.22 21.65
N HIS A 116 -6.23 -0.94 21.37
CA HIS A 116 -7.36 -1.49 22.11
C HIS A 116 -7.00 -1.90 23.55
N GLU A 117 -5.72 -2.13 23.87
CA GLU A 117 -5.23 -2.48 25.20
C GLU A 117 -4.69 -1.25 25.96
N THR A 118 -4.10 -0.30 25.24
CA THR A 118 -3.43 0.87 25.84
C THR A 118 -4.30 2.11 25.93
N PHE A 119 -5.32 2.24 25.07
CA PHE A 119 -6.17 3.43 25.02
C PHE A 119 -7.62 3.06 25.20
N ASP A 120 -8.15 3.49 26.34
CA ASP A 120 -9.57 3.42 26.67
C ASP A 120 -10.35 4.45 25.85
N ARG A 121 -10.46 4.19 24.54
CA ARG A 121 -11.32 4.95 23.63
C ARG A 121 -12.81 4.71 23.93
N GLY A 122 -13.13 3.61 24.62
CA GLY A 122 -14.46 3.01 24.63
C GLY A 122 -15.26 3.13 25.92
N GLU A 123 -14.68 3.08 27.12
CA GLU A 123 -15.52 2.95 28.33
C GLU A 123 -16.37 4.19 28.63
N HIS A 124 -15.91 5.39 28.23
CA HIS A 124 -16.57 6.64 28.63
C HIS A 124 -17.37 7.33 27.51
N ARG A 125 -17.26 6.86 26.25
CA ARG A 125 -17.98 7.44 25.09
C ARG A 125 -18.67 6.42 24.18
N GLY A 126 -18.51 5.11 24.42
CA GLY A 126 -19.09 4.06 23.58
C GLY A 126 -18.49 4.00 22.17
N GLU A 127 -17.27 4.52 21.99
CA GLU A 127 -16.54 4.42 20.73
C GLU A 127 -15.85 3.06 20.60
N ASP A 128 -15.71 2.57 19.37
CA ASP A 128 -15.00 1.32 19.06
C ASP A 128 -13.51 1.43 19.51
N PRO A 129 -13.00 0.50 20.35
CA PRO A 129 -11.61 0.52 20.81
C PRO A 129 -10.61 0.13 19.72
N HIS A 130 -11.06 -0.38 18.57
CA HIS A 130 -10.19 -0.79 17.47
C HIS A 130 -9.69 0.38 16.62
N MET A 131 -8.67 0.10 15.80
CA MET A 131 -8.15 1.04 14.82
C MET A 131 -9.25 1.46 13.85
N ARG A 132 -9.41 2.77 13.64
CA ARG A 132 -10.41 3.27 12.68
C ARG A 132 -9.93 3.10 11.25
N PRO A 133 -10.84 2.92 10.27
CA PRO A 133 -10.47 2.84 8.86
C PRO A 133 -9.67 4.06 8.35
N SER A 134 -9.96 5.26 8.85
CA SER A 134 -9.23 6.49 8.52
C SER A 134 -7.77 6.47 8.97
N GLU A 135 -7.50 5.89 10.14
CA GLU A 135 -6.16 5.79 10.72
C GLU A 135 -5.31 4.80 9.91
N LEU A 136 -5.89 3.65 9.58
CA LEU A 136 -5.25 2.66 8.72
C LEU A 136 -4.98 3.21 7.32
N ALA A 137 -5.93 3.94 6.73
CA ALA A 137 -5.76 4.55 5.42
C ALA A 137 -4.61 5.56 5.37
N ARG A 138 -4.43 6.39 6.42
CA ARG A 138 -3.29 7.31 6.50
C ARG A 138 -1.96 6.58 6.59
N PHE A 139 -1.91 5.48 7.35
CA PHE A 139 -0.71 4.63 7.44
C PHE A 139 -0.37 3.99 6.09
N GLU A 140 -1.35 3.35 5.43
CA GLU A 140 -1.14 2.71 4.14
C GLU A 140 -0.72 3.70 3.05
N HIS A 141 -1.30 4.90 3.04
CA HIS A 141 -0.90 5.96 2.13
C HIS A 141 0.57 6.34 2.31
N ALA A 142 0.97 6.65 3.56
CA ALA A 142 2.36 6.96 3.86
C ALA A 142 3.28 5.79 3.45
N PHE A 143 2.85 4.55 3.66
CA PHE A 143 3.61 3.35 3.32
C PHE A 143 3.97 3.30 1.85
N TYR A 144 2.98 3.50 0.98
CA TYR A 144 3.23 3.56 -0.45
C TYR A 144 4.07 4.77 -0.86
N CYS A 145 3.85 5.93 -0.25
CA CYS A 145 4.64 7.12 -0.56
C CYS A 145 6.13 6.90 -0.28
N VAL A 146 6.49 6.43 0.92
CA VAL A 146 7.89 6.16 1.27
C VAL A 146 8.49 5.11 0.35
N TRP A 147 7.76 4.03 0.05
CA TRP A 147 8.24 3.01 -0.88
C TRP A 147 8.45 3.55 -2.29
N THR A 148 7.52 4.36 -2.79
CA THR A 148 7.61 4.98 -4.12
C THR A 148 8.80 5.93 -4.20
N ILE A 149 9.02 6.76 -3.16
CA ILE A 149 10.19 7.62 -3.03
C ILE A 149 11.47 6.78 -3.03
N GLY A 150 11.48 5.65 -2.31
CA GLY A 150 12.58 4.71 -2.31
C GLY A 150 12.91 4.19 -3.71
N VAL A 151 11.90 3.72 -4.45
CA VAL A 151 12.08 3.22 -5.83
C VAL A 151 12.67 4.31 -6.74
N MET A 152 12.15 5.53 -6.65
CA MET A 152 12.67 6.66 -7.42
C MET A 152 14.09 7.04 -6.99
N GLY A 153 14.37 7.06 -5.69
CA GLY A 153 15.68 7.42 -5.11
C GLY A 153 16.78 6.42 -5.46
N SER A 154 16.45 5.13 -5.54
CA SER A 154 17.39 4.07 -5.93
C SER A 154 17.68 4.02 -7.44
N ALA A 155 16.89 4.70 -8.27
CA ALA A 155 17.06 4.75 -9.72
C ALA A 155 17.63 6.11 -10.15
N PRO A 156 18.89 6.20 -10.66
CA PRO A 156 19.55 7.48 -10.94
C PRO A 156 18.75 8.43 -11.85
N HIS A 157 18.00 7.91 -12.83
CA HIS A 157 17.18 8.71 -13.75
C HIS A 157 15.85 9.20 -13.15
N LEU A 158 15.48 8.75 -11.96
CA LEU A 158 14.25 9.14 -11.25
C LEU A 158 14.52 9.95 -9.98
N GLN A 159 15.78 10.18 -9.60
CA GLN A 159 16.14 10.92 -8.38
C GLN A 159 15.58 12.34 -8.35
N ASP A 160 15.55 13.02 -9.50
CA ASP A 160 14.96 14.35 -9.62
C ASP A 160 13.44 14.32 -9.35
N GLN A 161 12.75 13.25 -9.76
CA GLN A 161 11.31 13.06 -9.48
C GLN A 161 11.06 12.78 -8.00
N ALA A 162 11.94 12.01 -7.34
CA ALA A 162 11.87 11.81 -5.90
C ALA A 162 11.99 13.14 -5.13
N SER A 163 12.92 13.98 -5.56
CA SER A 163 13.13 15.31 -4.96
C SER A 163 11.93 16.22 -5.20
N ALA A 164 11.42 16.28 -6.44
CA ALA A 164 10.25 17.09 -6.78
C ALA A 164 8.99 16.66 -6.00
N PHE A 165 8.76 15.35 -5.86
CA PHE A 165 7.67 14.83 -5.04
C PHE A 165 7.74 15.33 -3.60
N LEU A 166 8.93 15.26 -2.98
CA LEU A 166 9.19 15.73 -1.63
C LEU A 166 9.14 17.27 -1.49
N ASP A 167 9.39 18.01 -2.57
CA ASP A 167 9.24 19.46 -2.62
C ASP A 167 7.77 19.88 -2.69
N GLU A 168 6.90 19.07 -3.31
CA GLU A 168 5.47 19.31 -3.44
C GLU A 168 4.66 18.87 -2.20
N CYS A 169 5.24 18.02 -1.35
CA CYS A 169 4.60 17.61 -0.10
C CYS A 169 4.40 18.81 0.85
N SER A 170 3.20 18.94 1.42
CA SER A 170 3.00 19.88 2.52
C SER A 170 3.83 19.46 3.73
N PRO A 171 4.17 20.40 4.63
CA PRO A 171 4.87 20.07 5.87
C PRO A 171 4.19 19.00 6.72
N ARG A 172 2.85 18.99 6.72
CA ARG A 172 2.03 17.98 7.39
C ARG A 172 2.22 16.59 6.79
N GLU A 173 2.28 16.52 5.45
CA GLU A 173 2.56 15.27 4.75
C GLU A 173 3.98 14.80 5.06
N LEU A 174 4.97 15.68 4.99
CA LEU A 174 6.37 15.35 5.31
C LEU A 174 6.52 14.79 6.73
N CYS A 175 5.83 15.38 7.72
CA CYS A 175 5.81 14.85 9.08
C CYS A 175 5.24 13.43 9.14
N ARG A 176 4.16 13.16 8.40
CA ARG A 176 3.54 11.83 8.34
C ARG A 176 4.46 10.81 7.70
N LEU A 177 5.08 11.16 6.58
CA LEU A 177 6.05 10.30 5.91
C LEU A 177 7.25 10.02 6.81
N GLU A 178 7.72 11.02 7.56
CA GLU A 178 8.84 10.84 8.50
C GLU A 178 8.47 9.92 9.66
N GLU A 179 7.31 10.09 10.28
CA GLU A 179 6.89 9.19 11.36
C GLU A 179 6.85 7.73 10.89
N LEU A 180 6.40 7.50 9.66
CA LEU A 180 6.48 6.17 9.06
C LEU A 180 7.93 5.74 8.81
N ALA A 181 8.80 6.61 8.29
CA ALA A 181 10.20 6.27 8.04
C ALA A 181 10.91 5.83 9.32
N VAL A 182 10.65 6.53 10.44
CA VAL A 182 11.15 6.20 11.78
C VAL A 182 10.59 4.86 12.28
N TRP A 183 9.29 4.60 12.05
CA TRP A 183 8.70 3.29 12.35
C TRP A 183 9.40 2.19 11.57
N ALA A 184 9.49 2.33 10.24
CA ALA A 184 10.00 1.31 9.34
C ALA A 184 11.47 0.97 9.63
N THR A 185 12.30 1.98 9.92
CA THR A 185 13.71 1.77 10.32
C THR A 185 13.86 1.08 11.67
N SER A 186 12.88 1.20 12.56
CA SER A 186 12.89 0.58 13.89
C SER A 186 12.18 -0.77 13.94
N TYR A 187 11.47 -1.14 12.88
CA TYR A 187 10.67 -2.35 12.80
C TYR A 187 11.33 -3.37 11.86
N ASN A 188 12.02 -4.35 12.43
CA ASN A 188 12.48 -5.53 11.70
C ASN A 188 12.06 -6.80 12.42
N ASN A 189 10.83 -7.22 12.17
CA ASN A 189 10.48 -8.62 12.25
C ASN A 189 10.38 -9.13 10.81
N ASN A 190 11.12 -10.20 10.49
CA ASN A 190 11.02 -10.95 9.23
C ASN A 190 9.60 -11.52 8.92
N ASP A 191 8.56 -11.08 9.65
CA ASP A 191 7.15 -11.39 9.45
C ASP A 191 6.67 -11.06 8.03
N PHE A 192 7.30 -10.06 7.40
CA PHE A 192 7.01 -9.63 6.04
C PHE A 192 7.73 -10.44 4.95
N GLY A 193 8.65 -11.34 5.31
CA GLY A 193 9.40 -12.16 4.36
C GLY A 193 8.50 -13.05 3.49
N SER A 194 7.35 -13.49 4.02
CA SER A 194 6.32 -14.21 3.25
C SER A 194 5.63 -13.34 2.20
N SER A 195 5.60 -12.03 2.44
CA SER A 195 5.10 -10.99 1.54
C SER A 195 6.22 -10.34 0.74
N GLY A 196 7.45 -10.88 0.75
CA GLY A 196 8.59 -10.35 -0.01
C GLY A 196 8.98 -8.91 0.32
N LEU A 197 8.54 -8.42 1.48
CA LEU A 197 8.80 -7.09 1.99
C LEU A 197 9.93 -7.20 2.99
N ASP A 198 11.06 -6.58 2.68
CA ASP A 198 12.18 -6.41 3.59
C ASP A 198 12.33 -4.91 3.86
N LEU A 199 12.09 -4.50 5.11
CA LEU A 199 12.22 -3.10 5.51
C LEU A 199 13.68 -2.69 5.68
N GLU A 200 14.62 -3.63 5.64
CA GLU A 200 16.05 -3.36 5.52
C GLU A 200 16.54 -3.29 4.06
N ASP A 201 15.64 -3.47 3.08
CA ASP A 201 15.97 -3.32 1.67
C ASP A 201 16.52 -1.90 1.38
N GLU A 202 17.50 -1.82 0.50
CA GLU A 202 18.14 -0.56 0.09
C GLU A 202 17.14 0.44 -0.50
N VAL A 203 16.06 -0.04 -1.14
CA VAL A 203 14.94 0.78 -1.60
C VAL A 203 14.22 1.44 -0.43
N TRP A 204 13.92 0.67 0.62
CA TRP A 204 13.26 1.21 1.81
C TRP A 204 14.14 2.23 2.53
N LYS A 205 15.42 1.88 2.73
CA LYS A 205 16.41 2.79 3.33
C LYS A 205 16.52 4.09 2.54
N ALA A 206 16.64 4.01 1.21
CA ALA A 206 16.69 5.20 0.35
C ALA A 206 15.45 6.09 0.51
N GLY A 207 14.25 5.48 0.59
CA GLY A 207 13.00 6.21 0.82
C GLY A 207 13.00 6.92 2.16
N CYS A 208 13.30 6.20 3.25
CA CYS A 208 13.39 6.74 4.59
C CYS A 208 14.41 7.88 4.68
N ASP A 209 15.62 7.67 4.17
CA ASP A 209 16.71 8.67 4.23
C ASP A 209 16.34 9.97 3.51
N LEU A 210 15.71 9.87 2.33
CA LEU A 210 15.27 11.05 1.57
C LEU A 210 14.17 11.83 2.30
N VAL A 211 13.19 11.13 2.86
CA VAL A 211 12.12 11.73 3.67
C VAL A 211 12.70 12.41 4.91
N SER A 212 13.53 11.72 5.69
CA SER A 212 14.14 12.27 6.89
C SER A 212 15.01 13.48 6.60
N LYS A 213 15.81 13.43 5.53
CA LYS A 213 16.60 14.58 5.09
C LYS A 213 15.71 15.78 4.77
N ARG A 214 14.60 15.57 4.05
CA ARG A 214 13.67 16.66 3.67
C ARG A 214 12.95 17.23 4.89
N TRP A 215 12.45 16.37 5.78
CA TRP A 215 11.80 16.78 7.01
C TRP A 215 12.74 17.56 7.94
N MET A 216 13.99 17.12 8.07
CA MET A 216 15.00 17.83 8.87
C MET A 216 15.31 19.21 8.29
N ALA A 217 15.35 19.35 6.95
CA ALA A 217 15.51 20.64 6.31
C ALA A 217 14.32 21.59 6.58
N TYR A 218 13.09 21.06 6.58
CA TYR A 218 11.90 21.85 6.95
C TYR A 218 11.90 22.26 8.43
N ARG A 219 12.29 21.35 9.33
CA ARG A 219 12.33 21.60 10.78
C ARG A 219 13.47 22.51 11.22
N ASP A 220 14.46 22.79 10.37
CA ASP A 220 15.60 23.61 10.78
C ASP A 220 15.13 25.00 11.23
N GLY A 221 15.35 25.30 12.51
CA GLY A 221 14.85 26.52 13.17
C GLY A 221 13.36 26.52 13.58
N LYS A 222 12.57 25.49 13.28
CA LYS A 222 11.15 25.36 13.67
C LYS A 222 11.00 24.37 14.83
N GLN A 223 10.72 24.85 16.04
CA GLN A 223 10.38 23.97 17.18
C GLN A 223 8.88 23.65 17.18
N ILE A 224 8.54 22.39 16.86
CA ILE A 224 7.19 21.86 17.01
C ILE A 224 7.22 20.90 18.20
N ALA A 225 6.61 21.30 19.31
CA ALA A 225 6.55 20.47 20.50
C ALA A 225 5.56 19.31 20.29
N ALA A 226 6.02 18.07 20.47
CA ALA A 226 5.14 16.92 20.51
C ALA A 226 4.26 16.95 21.77
N PRO A 227 3.02 16.42 21.73
CA PRO A 227 2.20 16.31 22.93
C PRO A 227 2.82 15.29 23.91
N ASP A 228 2.90 15.63 25.19
CA ASP A 228 3.50 14.78 26.24
C ASP A 228 2.72 13.48 26.56
N TYR A 229 1.58 13.22 25.92
CA TYR A 229 0.59 12.22 26.37
C TYR A 229 0.01 11.34 25.26
N THR A 230 0.79 10.98 24.25
CA THR A 230 0.26 10.27 23.08
C THR A 230 0.91 8.90 22.85
N PRO A 231 0.12 7.90 22.40
CA PRO A 231 0.63 6.55 22.15
C PRO A 231 1.77 6.58 21.13
N LEU A 232 2.90 5.98 21.50
CA LEU A 232 3.90 5.42 20.58
C LEU A 232 4.46 6.36 19.49
N TYR A 233 4.56 7.68 19.73
CA TYR A 233 5.19 8.62 18.77
C TYR A 233 4.60 8.62 17.33
N PHE A 234 3.40 8.08 17.11
CA PHE A 234 2.73 7.97 15.79
C PHE A 234 1.55 8.94 15.65
N PHE A 235 1.80 10.22 15.90
CA PHE A 235 0.77 11.25 15.99
C PHE A 235 0.09 11.56 14.65
N ALA A 236 0.77 11.31 13.53
CA ALA A 236 0.25 11.63 12.21
C ALA A 236 -0.87 10.69 11.75
N PHE A 237 -0.93 9.49 12.35
CA PHE A 237 -1.85 8.43 11.94
C PHE A 237 -3.12 8.34 12.76
N PHE A 238 -3.14 8.81 14.02
CA PHE A 238 -4.35 8.71 14.85
C PHE A 238 -5.26 9.92 14.75
N ASP A 239 -6.58 9.68 14.73
CA ASP A 239 -7.58 10.75 14.63
C ASP A 239 -7.52 11.71 15.83
N HIS A 240 -7.35 11.17 17.03
CA HIS A 240 -7.35 11.95 18.26
C HIS A 240 -6.06 12.76 18.48
N THR A 241 -5.02 12.50 17.68
CA THR A 241 -3.73 13.20 17.74
C THR A 241 -3.52 14.17 16.57
N GLN A 242 -4.49 14.31 15.66
CA GLN A 242 -4.38 15.20 14.49
C GLN A 242 -4.11 16.66 14.88
N ARG A 243 -4.50 17.09 16.09
CA ARG A 243 -4.13 18.40 16.65
C ARG A 243 -2.63 18.71 16.58
N PHE A 244 -1.78 17.68 16.64
CA PHE A 244 -0.33 17.82 16.50
C PHE A 244 0.05 18.20 15.07
N ILE A 245 -0.56 17.55 14.08
CA ILE A 245 -0.37 17.89 12.67
C ILE A 245 -0.89 19.32 12.40
N ASP A 246 -1.99 19.71 13.03
CA ASP A 246 -2.57 21.05 12.87
C ASP A 246 -1.65 22.17 13.38
N MET A 247 -0.74 21.87 14.32
CA MET A 247 0.30 22.80 14.78
C MET A 247 1.41 23.02 13.74
N ILE A 248 1.47 22.20 12.71
CA ILE A 248 2.40 22.36 11.60
C ILE A 248 1.74 23.30 10.59
N GLU A 249 2.37 24.45 10.37
CA GLU A 249 1.93 25.45 9.40
C GLU A 249 2.03 24.88 7.98
N ASP A 250 0.95 25.02 7.20
CA ASP A 250 1.01 24.87 5.75
C ASP A 250 1.50 26.21 5.20
N GLU A 251 2.62 26.21 4.48
CA GLU A 251 3.23 27.42 3.89
C GLU A 251 2.36 28.04 2.77
#